data_AF-A0A7C7I8G9-F1
#
_entry.id   AF-A0A7C7I8G9-F1
#
_cell.length_a   1.000
_cell.length_b   1.000
_cell.length_c   1.000
_cell.angle_alpha   90.00
_cell.angle_beta   90.00
_cell.angle_gamma   90.00
#
_symmetry.space_group_name_H-M   'P 1'
#
loop_
_entity.id
_entity.type
_entity.pdbx_description
1 polymer ?
#
loop_
_entity_poly.entity_id
_entity_poly.type
_entity_poly.pdbx_seq_one_letter_code
_entity_poly.pdbx_strand_id
1 'polypeptide(L)'
;MTNRSDRDRLWDHFINSPPADAKNDLTTHIQSAPEGRVYPLQSASDDPETMSQTIKELGQWLGVNLVGIAAVDPSLQPTVSSEEGGQAQQLPFAIVCVVFSEHDPEISKGLGGQHSTQLDAVVIHHLRAYILELGYRASFSGLDPVAVAAAAELGHRDQSGRFVAGTGKKGSHAVVSHVLSTDLRMAPDGRLIAV
;
A
#
# COMPACT_ATOMS: atom_id res chain seq x y z
N MET A 1 -24.18 -32.08 -12.87
CA MET A 1 -23.08 -32.29 -11.90
C MET A 1 -21.79 -31.97 -12.61
N THR A 2 -21.24 -30.77 -12.42
CA THR A 2 -19.91 -30.41 -12.94
C THR A 2 -18.87 -31.26 -12.20
N ASN A 3 -18.06 -32.01 -12.95
CA ASN A 3 -17.06 -32.90 -12.38
C ASN A 3 -16.07 -32.11 -11.54
N ARG A 4 -15.75 -32.63 -10.35
CA ARG A 4 -14.80 -32.04 -9.39
C ARG A 4 -13.45 -31.73 -10.04
N SER A 5 -13.02 -32.53 -11.03
CA SER A 5 -11.81 -32.34 -11.82
C SER A 5 -11.78 -31.08 -12.71
N ASP A 6 -12.93 -30.65 -13.24
CA ASP A 6 -13.01 -29.43 -14.06
C ASP A 6 -13.00 -28.18 -13.17
N ARG A 7 -13.54 -28.30 -11.94
CA ARG A 7 -13.47 -27.26 -10.92
C ARG A 7 -12.02 -26.98 -10.53
N ASP A 8 -11.21 -28.02 -10.40
CA ASP A 8 -9.79 -27.89 -10.06
C ASP A 8 -8.99 -27.25 -11.21
N ARG A 9 -9.32 -27.54 -12.47
CA ARG A 9 -8.68 -26.90 -13.64
C ARG A 9 -9.01 -25.41 -13.79
N LEU A 10 -10.29 -25.05 -13.62
CA LEU A 10 -10.70 -23.65 -13.67
C LEU A 10 -10.12 -22.86 -12.50
N TRP A 11 -10.07 -23.46 -11.32
CA TRP A 11 -9.42 -22.86 -10.16
C TRP A 11 -7.92 -22.65 -10.38
N ASP A 12 -7.22 -23.68 -10.84
CA ASP A 12 -5.80 -23.59 -11.16
C ASP A 12 -5.51 -22.51 -12.22
N HIS A 13 -6.31 -22.45 -13.28
CA HIS A 13 -6.22 -21.39 -14.28
C HIS A 13 -6.45 -20.00 -13.65
N PHE A 14 -7.48 -19.84 -12.83
CA PHE A 14 -7.78 -18.58 -12.14
C PHE A 14 -6.64 -18.11 -11.22
N ILE A 15 -5.98 -19.03 -10.52
CA ILE A 15 -4.86 -18.72 -9.63
C ILE A 15 -3.57 -18.41 -10.40
N ASN A 16 -3.27 -19.18 -11.46
CA ASN A 16 -1.93 -19.21 -12.03
C ASN A 16 -1.80 -18.58 -13.42
N SER A 17 -2.89 -18.43 -14.18
CA SER A 17 -2.82 -17.94 -15.57
C SER A 17 -3.05 -16.43 -15.64
N PRO A 18 -2.04 -15.63 -16.03
CA PRO A 18 -2.16 -14.18 -16.10
C PRO A 18 -3.19 -13.73 -17.15
N PRO A 19 -3.70 -12.49 -17.05
CA PRO A 19 -4.52 -11.90 -18.10
C PRO A 19 -3.79 -11.95 -19.45
N ALA A 20 -4.51 -12.35 -20.50
CA ALA A 20 -3.95 -12.44 -21.85
C ALA A 20 -3.56 -11.08 -22.45
N ASP A 21 -4.17 -9.99 -21.95
CA ASP A 21 -3.86 -8.60 -22.30
C ASP A 21 -3.44 -7.85 -21.04
N ALA A 22 -2.22 -7.29 -21.05
CA ALA A 22 -1.68 -6.49 -19.95
C ALA A 22 -2.53 -5.23 -19.67
N LYS A 23 -3.29 -4.74 -20.65
CA LYS A 23 -4.24 -3.64 -20.45
C LYS A 23 -5.42 -4.01 -19.55
N ASN A 24 -5.60 -5.29 -19.22
CA ASN A 24 -6.61 -5.73 -18.26
C ASN A 24 -6.03 -5.89 -16.85
N ASP A 25 -4.75 -5.60 -16.62
CA ASP A 25 -4.16 -5.57 -15.28
C ASP A 25 -4.45 -4.24 -14.58
N LEU A 26 -5.33 -4.31 -13.58
CA LEU A 26 -5.77 -3.17 -12.78
C LEU A 26 -4.60 -2.45 -12.09
N THR A 27 -3.60 -3.21 -11.64
CA THR A 27 -2.48 -2.68 -10.84
C THR A 27 -1.71 -1.61 -11.62
N THR A 28 -1.44 -1.89 -12.89
CA THR A 28 -0.71 -0.97 -13.77
C THR A 28 -1.49 0.33 -14.00
N HIS A 29 -2.82 0.24 -14.18
CA HIS A 29 -3.66 1.43 -14.36
C HIS A 29 -3.67 2.32 -13.13
N ILE A 30 -3.83 1.74 -11.95
CA ILE A 30 -3.84 2.46 -10.68
C ILE A 30 -2.51 3.18 -10.45
N GLN A 31 -1.38 2.51 -10.73
CA GLN A 31 -0.06 3.11 -10.58
C GLN A 31 0.20 4.24 -11.58
N SER A 32 -0.35 4.14 -12.80
CA SER A 32 -0.22 5.16 -13.84
C SER A 32 -1.22 6.31 -13.72
N ALA A 33 -2.15 6.23 -12.77
CA ALA A 33 -3.18 7.24 -12.60
C ALA A 33 -2.54 8.61 -12.30
N PRO A 34 -2.95 9.69 -12.98
CA PRO A 34 -2.43 11.02 -12.72
C PRO A 34 -2.58 11.42 -11.25
N GLU A 35 -1.68 12.28 -10.77
CA GLU A 35 -1.84 12.83 -9.44
C GLU A 35 -3.12 13.68 -9.35
N GLY A 36 -3.92 13.45 -8.29
CA GLY A 36 -5.08 14.28 -8.01
C GLY A 36 -4.68 15.64 -7.44
N ARG A 37 -5.59 16.61 -7.55
CA ARG A 37 -5.42 17.93 -6.93
C ARG A 37 -5.66 17.85 -5.42
N VAL A 38 -4.85 18.58 -4.67
CA VAL A 38 -5.04 18.76 -3.23
C VAL A 38 -6.22 19.71 -3.00
N TYR A 39 -7.12 19.38 -2.07
CA TYR A 39 -8.21 20.27 -1.71
C TYR A 39 -7.65 21.54 -1.03
N PRO A 40 -8.10 22.76 -1.38
CA PRO A 40 -7.46 23.99 -0.89
C PRO A 40 -7.58 24.25 0.61
N LEU A 41 -8.52 23.57 1.30
CA LEU A 41 -8.79 23.77 2.73
C LEU A 41 -8.46 22.50 3.50
N GLN A 42 -7.64 22.64 4.55
CA GLN A 42 -7.34 21.51 5.44
C GLN A 42 -8.54 21.21 6.33
N SER A 43 -8.94 19.94 6.38
CA SER A 43 -10.14 19.49 7.11
C SER A 43 -9.91 18.26 8.01
N ALA A 44 -8.64 17.88 8.23
CA ALA A 44 -8.27 16.81 9.16
C ALA A 44 -8.39 17.25 10.64
N SER A 45 -8.44 16.26 11.55
CA SER A 45 -8.30 16.50 12.99
C SER A 45 -6.94 17.12 13.31
N ASP A 46 -6.90 18.00 14.30
CA ASP A 46 -5.64 18.58 14.82
C ASP A 46 -4.83 17.55 15.64
N ASP A 47 -5.43 16.43 16.04
CA ASP A 47 -4.80 15.37 16.83
C ASP A 47 -4.16 14.28 15.94
N PRO A 48 -2.81 14.18 15.89
CA PRO A 48 -2.10 13.23 15.03
C PRO A 48 -2.41 11.76 15.34
N GLU A 49 -2.69 11.45 16.60
CA GLU A 49 -3.02 10.13 17.10
C GLU A 49 -4.36 9.68 16.52
N THR A 50 -5.39 10.52 16.62
CA THR A 50 -6.69 10.30 15.97
C THR A 50 -6.54 10.13 14.45
N MET A 51 -5.67 10.91 13.80
CA MET A 51 -5.43 10.77 12.35
C MET A 51 -4.75 9.46 11.98
N SER A 52 -3.74 9.04 12.75
CA SER A 52 -3.11 7.74 12.54
C SER A 52 -4.11 6.59 12.65
N GLN A 53 -5.01 6.65 13.65
CA GLN A 53 -6.04 5.64 13.85
C GLN A 53 -7.07 5.65 12.72
N THR A 54 -7.52 6.85 12.30
CA THR A 54 -8.49 7.00 11.20
C THR A 54 -7.98 6.41 9.90
N ILE A 55 -6.72 6.67 9.54
CA ILE A 55 -6.10 6.11 8.33
C ILE A 55 -6.01 4.59 8.40
N LYS A 56 -5.63 4.03 9.56
CA LYS A 56 -5.56 2.58 9.77
C LYS A 56 -6.93 1.92 9.69
N GLU A 57 -7.92 2.49 10.39
CA GLU A 57 -9.30 1.99 10.38
C GLU A 57 -9.92 2.06 8.98
N LEU A 58 -9.70 3.15 8.25
CA LEU A 58 -10.18 3.28 6.87
C LEU A 58 -9.56 2.23 5.96
N GLY A 59 -8.24 2.02 6.02
CA GLY A 59 -7.58 0.99 5.21
C GLY A 59 -8.10 -0.41 5.55
N GLN A 60 -8.21 -0.74 6.84
CA GLN A 60 -8.74 -2.03 7.29
C GLN A 60 -10.21 -2.23 6.90
N TRP A 61 -11.03 -1.18 6.99
CA TRP A 61 -12.42 -1.20 6.54
C TRP A 61 -12.54 -1.44 5.03
N LEU A 62 -11.61 -0.88 4.24
CA LEU A 62 -11.49 -1.13 2.80
C LEU A 62 -10.95 -2.54 2.46
N GLY A 63 -10.45 -3.28 3.45
CA GLY A 63 -10.19 -4.72 3.36
C GLY A 63 -8.73 -5.15 3.49
N VAL A 64 -7.76 -4.25 3.69
CA VAL A 64 -6.38 -4.67 3.98
C VAL A 64 -6.27 -5.22 5.40
N ASN A 65 -5.30 -6.08 5.66
CA ASN A 65 -5.17 -6.72 6.98
C ASN A 65 -4.47 -5.82 7.99
N LEU A 66 -3.42 -5.12 7.56
CA LEU A 66 -2.66 -4.19 8.41
C LEU A 66 -2.38 -2.91 7.63
N VAL A 67 -2.27 -1.81 8.36
CA VAL A 67 -1.81 -0.50 7.86
C VAL A 67 -0.73 -0.03 8.82
N GLY A 68 0.41 0.34 8.27
CA GLY A 68 1.57 0.81 9.05
C GLY A 68 1.95 2.21 8.63
N ILE A 69 2.32 3.02 9.61
CA ILE A 69 2.73 4.41 9.40
C ILE A 69 4.14 4.58 9.96
N ALA A 70 5.10 4.92 9.10
CA ALA A 70 6.46 5.23 9.52
C ALA A 70 6.75 6.72 9.34
N ALA A 71 7.43 7.33 10.31
CA ALA A 71 8.13 8.58 10.07
C ALA A 71 9.34 8.32 9.17
N VAL A 72 9.60 9.19 8.20
CA VAL A 72 10.69 9.06 7.24
C VAL A 72 11.81 10.02 7.63
N ASP A 73 13.04 9.50 7.72
CA ASP A 73 14.22 10.33 7.95
C ASP A 73 14.33 11.46 6.89
N PRO A 74 14.66 12.72 7.27
CA PRO A 74 14.74 13.84 6.33
C PRO A 74 15.60 13.59 5.09
N SER A 75 16.64 12.74 5.17
CA SER A 75 17.49 12.40 4.03
C SER A 75 16.82 11.49 2.99
N LEU A 76 15.74 10.81 3.37
CA LEU A 76 14.99 9.87 2.54
C LEU A 76 13.62 10.43 2.10
N GLN A 77 13.21 11.58 2.64
CA GLN A 77 11.87 12.12 2.39
C GLN A 77 11.65 12.45 0.92
N PRO A 78 10.63 11.84 0.28
CA PRO A 78 10.24 12.21 -1.07
C PRO A 78 9.84 13.68 -1.11
N THR A 79 10.13 14.33 -2.23
CA THR A 79 9.78 15.73 -2.44
C THR A 79 8.78 15.84 -3.58
N VAL A 80 7.70 16.59 -3.37
CA VAL A 80 6.69 16.87 -4.40
C VAL A 80 6.76 18.35 -4.78
N SER A 81 6.84 18.61 -6.09
CA SER A 81 6.78 19.97 -6.62
C SER A 81 5.33 20.48 -6.64
N SER A 82 5.12 21.77 -6.39
CA SER A 82 3.81 22.38 -6.67
C SER A 82 3.69 22.73 -8.15
N GLU A 83 2.57 22.38 -8.78
CA GLU A 83 2.28 22.72 -10.19
C GLU A 83 2.31 24.24 -10.45
N GLU A 84 2.08 25.07 -9.42
CA GLU A 84 2.04 26.54 -9.51
C GLU A 84 3.40 27.21 -9.20
N GLY A 85 4.53 26.53 -9.42
CA GLY A 85 5.87 27.10 -9.18
C GLY A 85 6.21 27.32 -7.69
N GLY A 86 5.44 26.70 -6.79
CA GLY A 86 5.69 26.71 -5.36
C GLY A 86 6.90 25.85 -4.97
N GLN A 87 7.41 26.07 -3.75
CA GLN A 87 8.53 25.31 -3.20
C GLN A 87 8.21 23.82 -3.15
N ALA A 88 9.23 23.01 -3.46
CA ALA A 88 9.15 21.56 -3.37
C ALA A 88 9.00 21.18 -1.88
N GLN A 89 7.98 20.38 -1.57
CA GLN A 89 7.62 20.06 -0.19
C GLN A 89 7.97 18.61 0.13
N GLN A 90 8.59 18.40 1.29
CA GLN A 90 8.95 17.07 1.76
C GLN A 90 7.73 16.35 2.34
N LEU A 91 7.68 15.04 2.15
CA LEU A 91 6.65 14.15 2.68
C LEU A 91 7.22 13.34 3.85
N PRO A 92 6.98 13.76 5.12
CA PRO A 92 7.63 13.18 6.29
C PRO A 92 7.07 11.83 6.75
N PHE A 93 5.93 11.39 6.24
CA PHE A 93 5.31 10.12 6.65
C PHE A 93 5.18 9.19 5.46
N ALA A 94 5.38 7.89 5.70
CA ALA A 94 5.16 6.81 4.75
C ALA A 94 4.10 5.85 5.30
N ILE A 95 3.12 5.52 4.48
CA ILE A 95 2.03 4.59 4.76
C ILE A 95 2.21 3.37 3.86
N VAL A 96 2.06 2.19 4.46
CA VAL A 96 2.01 0.90 3.75
C VAL A 96 0.78 0.12 4.18
N CYS A 97 0.23 -0.66 3.26
CA CYS A 97 -0.81 -1.63 3.56
C CYS A 97 -0.24 -3.05 3.41
N VAL A 98 -0.68 -3.96 4.28
CA VAL A 98 -0.33 -5.38 4.23
C VAL A 98 -1.59 -6.19 3.95
N VAL A 99 -1.52 -7.04 2.94
CA VAL A 99 -2.59 -7.98 2.59
C VAL A 99 -2.08 -9.40 2.71
N PHE A 100 -2.77 -10.21 3.51
CA PHE A 100 -2.49 -11.64 3.60
C PHE A 100 -3.04 -12.38 2.38
N SER A 101 -2.25 -13.30 1.87
CA SER A 101 -2.53 -14.05 0.66
C SER A 101 -2.31 -15.54 0.89
N GLU A 102 -3.23 -16.36 0.39
CA GLU A 102 -3.10 -17.82 0.41
C GLU A 102 -2.10 -18.30 -0.65
N HIS A 103 -1.92 -17.52 -1.72
CA HIS A 103 -1.03 -17.79 -2.82
C HIS A 103 0.11 -16.78 -2.87
N ASP A 104 1.29 -17.21 -3.33
CA ASP A 104 2.43 -16.33 -3.58
C ASP A 104 2.22 -15.54 -4.88
N PRO A 105 2.03 -14.22 -4.86
CA PRO A 105 1.83 -13.45 -6.08
C PRO A 105 3.08 -13.40 -6.98
N GLU A 106 4.27 -13.73 -6.46
CA GLU A 106 5.45 -13.85 -7.30
C GLU A 106 5.37 -15.05 -8.25
N ILE A 107 4.62 -16.08 -7.87
CA ILE A 107 4.49 -17.35 -8.61
C ILE A 107 3.12 -17.48 -9.28
N SER A 108 2.05 -17.16 -8.56
CA SER A 108 0.66 -17.30 -9.00
C SER A 108 0.19 -16.04 -9.73
N LYS A 109 0.39 -16.01 -11.05
CA LYS A 109 0.16 -14.81 -11.89
C LYS A 109 -1.27 -14.58 -12.35
N GLY A 110 -2.20 -15.48 -12.04
CA GLY A 110 -3.61 -15.32 -12.38
C GLY A 110 -4.34 -14.37 -11.44
N LEU A 111 -5.58 -14.02 -11.81
CA LEU A 111 -6.40 -13.05 -11.08
C LEU A 111 -6.54 -13.41 -9.59
N GLY A 112 -6.73 -14.69 -9.27
CA GLY A 112 -6.83 -15.13 -7.89
C GLY A 112 -5.51 -15.11 -7.12
N GLY A 113 -4.38 -15.34 -7.80
CA GLY A 113 -3.05 -15.24 -7.20
C GLY A 113 -2.57 -13.80 -7.01
N GLN A 114 -3.05 -12.87 -7.86
CA GLN A 114 -2.74 -11.44 -7.80
C GLN A 114 -3.73 -10.63 -6.98
N HIS A 115 -4.80 -11.24 -6.46
CA HIS A 115 -5.87 -10.53 -5.76
C HIS A 115 -5.36 -9.63 -4.62
N SER A 116 -4.40 -10.11 -3.82
CA SER A 116 -3.80 -9.37 -2.72
C SER A 116 -3.03 -8.12 -3.18
N THR A 117 -2.26 -8.23 -4.26
CA THR A 117 -1.56 -7.10 -4.89
C THR A 117 -2.54 -6.06 -5.45
N GLN A 118 -3.63 -6.51 -6.07
CA GLN A 118 -4.67 -5.62 -6.60
C GLN A 118 -5.43 -4.91 -5.48
N LEU A 119 -5.76 -5.62 -4.40
CA LEU A 119 -6.42 -5.04 -3.23
C LEU A 119 -5.52 -3.97 -2.58
N ASP A 120 -4.23 -4.26 -2.38
CA ASP A 120 -3.26 -3.28 -1.90
C ASP A 120 -3.27 -2.01 -2.76
N ALA A 121 -3.13 -2.15 -4.08
CA ALA A 121 -3.14 -1.03 -5.02
C ALA A 121 -4.42 -0.18 -4.93
N VAL A 122 -5.60 -0.83 -4.88
CA VAL A 122 -6.89 -0.15 -4.77
C VAL A 122 -6.98 0.62 -3.46
N VAL A 123 -6.69 -0.03 -2.34
CA VAL A 123 -6.86 0.59 -1.01
C VAL A 123 -5.89 1.74 -0.82
N ILE A 124 -4.62 1.55 -1.14
CA ILE A 124 -3.63 2.62 -0.96
C ILE A 124 -3.92 3.84 -1.86
N HIS A 125 -4.49 3.62 -3.05
CA HIS A 125 -4.95 4.71 -3.91
C HIS A 125 -6.18 5.43 -3.31
N HIS A 126 -7.10 4.71 -2.67
CA HIS A 126 -8.22 5.33 -1.96
C HIS A 126 -7.73 6.17 -0.76
N LEU A 127 -6.79 5.65 0.03
CA LEU A 127 -6.18 6.41 1.12
C LEU A 127 -5.51 7.68 0.61
N ARG A 128 -4.79 7.60 -0.52
CA ARG A 128 -4.23 8.76 -1.19
C ARG A 128 -5.29 9.79 -1.53
N ALA A 129 -6.37 9.38 -2.21
CA ALA A 129 -7.44 10.29 -2.60
C ALA A 129 -8.09 10.96 -1.38
N TYR A 130 -8.36 10.19 -0.33
CA TYR A 130 -8.89 10.71 0.93
C TYR A 130 -7.99 11.78 1.56
N ILE A 131 -6.67 11.54 1.59
CA ILE A 131 -5.71 12.52 2.12
C ILE A 131 -5.69 13.81 1.30
N LEU A 132 -5.77 13.70 -0.03
CA LEU A 132 -5.88 14.86 -0.93
C LEU A 132 -7.17 15.65 -0.67
N GLU A 133 -8.30 14.97 -0.44
CA GLU A 133 -9.58 15.59 -0.08
C GLU A 133 -9.53 16.30 1.29
N LEU A 134 -8.72 15.80 2.22
CA LEU A 134 -8.45 16.46 3.49
C LEU A 134 -7.57 17.71 3.37
N GLY A 135 -7.05 18.00 2.19
CA GLY A 135 -6.18 19.16 1.90
C GLY A 135 -4.71 18.95 2.21
N TYR A 136 -4.26 17.69 2.24
CA TYR A 136 -2.88 17.31 2.46
C TYR A 136 -2.29 16.67 1.20
N ARG A 137 -0.97 16.77 1.03
CA ARG A 137 -0.27 16.14 -0.09
C ARG A 137 -0.08 14.66 0.18
N ALA A 138 -0.31 13.85 -0.84
CA ALA A 138 0.00 12.44 -0.81
C ALA A 138 0.40 11.95 -2.21
N SER A 139 1.51 11.22 -2.28
CA SER A 139 2.06 10.70 -3.53
C SER A 139 2.69 9.33 -3.32
N PHE A 140 2.62 8.50 -4.35
CA PHE A 140 3.33 7.23 -4.36
C PHE A 140 4.84 7.51 -4.43
N SER A 141 5.59 6.82 -3.58
CA SER A 141 7.04 7.02 -3.47
C SER A 141 7.81 5.78 -3.88
N GLY A 142 9.04 5.97 -4.36
CA GLY A 142 9.98 4.88 -4.63
C GLY A 142 10.68 4.31 -3.39
N LEU A 143 10.17 4.59 -2.19
CA LEU A 143 10.67 3.97 -0.96
C LEU A 143 10.41 2.46 -0.99
N ASP A 144 11.31 1.69 -0.39
CA ASP A 144 11.19 0.23 -0.30
C ASP A 144 10.02 -0.17 0.62
N PRO A 145 8.94 -0.79 0.10
CA PRO A 145 7.75 -1.11 0.89
C PRO A 145 8.02 -2.02 2.08
N VAL A 146 8.95 -2.97 1.93
CA VAL A 146 9.30 -3.92 2.98
C VAL A 146 10.06 -3.23 4.11
N ALA A 147 10.97 -2.31 3.78
CA ALA A 147 11.68 -1.51 4.78
C ALA A 147 10.72 -0.59 5.54
N VAL A 148 9.76 0.03 4.85
CA VAL A 148 8.73 0.86 5.49
C VAL A 148 7.84 0.01 6.40
N ALA A 149 7.39 -1.16 5.98
CA ALA A 149 6.58 -2.06 6.81
C ALA A 149 7.32 -2.55 8.06
N ALA A 150 8.61 -2.84 7.95
CA ALA A 150 9.44 -3.18 9.10
C ALA A 150 9.63 -1.97 10.03
N ALA A 151 9.88 -0.78 9.48
CA ALA A 151 10.00 0.46 10.24
C ALA A 151 8.71 0.87 10.94
N ALA A 152 7.54 0.51 10.40
CA ALA A 152 6.23 0.66 11.00
C ALA A 152 5.86 -0.49 11.96
N GLU A 153 6.84 -1.32 12.36
CA GLU A 153 6.69 -2.40 13.33
C GLU A 153 5.67 -3.50 12.95
N LEU A 154 5.32 -3.61 11.67
CA LEU A 154 4.35 -4.61 11.21
C LEU A 154 4.96 -6.01 11.06
N GLY A 155 6.27 -6.12 11.06
CA GLY A 155 7.00 -7.36 10.78
C GLY A 155 8.47 -7.12 10.46
N HIS A 156 9.07 -8.03 9.70
CA HIS A 156 10.48 -7.96 9.33
C HIS A 156 10.73 -8.51 7.93
N ARG A 157 11.89 -8.17 7.36
CA ARG A 157 12.40 -8.78 6.13
C ARG A 157 13.12 -10.09 6.47
N ASP A 158 12.78 -11.17 5.78
CA ASP A 158 13.48 -12.45 5.92
C ASP A 158 14.79 -12.50 5.10
N GLN A 159 15.50 -13.62 5.19
CA GLN A 159 16.77 -13.82 4.46
C GLN A 159 16.60 -13.85 2.93
N SER A 160 15.40 -14.13 2.43
CA SER A 160 15.08 -14.08 1.00
C SER A 160 14.73 -12.67 0.52
N GLY A 161 14.66 -11.70 1.44
CA GLY A 161 14.23 -10.35 1.15
C GLY A 161 12.72 -10.16 1.16
N ARG A 162 11.93 -11.16 1.55
CA ARG A 162 10.46 -11.05 1.58
C ARG A 162 9.98 -10.53 2.93
N PHE A 163 8.84 -9.85 2.92
CA PHE A 163 8.22 -9.39 4.15
C PHE A 163 7.54 -10.56 4.89
N VAL A 164 7.80 -10.66 6.18
CA VAL A 164 7.13 -11.58 7.11
C VAL A 164 6.43 -10.73 8.16
N ALA A 165 5.09 -10.73 8.12
CA ALA A 165 4.29 -10.01 9.08
C ALA A 165 4.48 -10.59 10.50
N GLY A 166 4.57 -9.71 11.50
CA GLY A 166 4.67 -10.09 12.92
C GLY A 166 3.39 -10.71 13.47
N THR A 167 2.26 -10.44 12.81
CA THR A 167 0.95 -11.04 13.09
C THR A 167 0.40 -11.66 11.80
N GLY A 168 -0.44 -12.69 11.93
CA GLY A 168 -1.07 -13.36 10.78
C GLY A 168 -1.14 -14.87 10.91
N LYS A 169 -1.81 -15.52 9.96
CA LYS A 169 -1.89 -16.98 9.92
C LYS A 169 -0.55 -17.55 9.45
N LYS A 170 0.01 -18.48 10.24
CA LYS A 170 1.26 -19.17 9.89
C LYS A 170 1.15 -19.82 8.51
N GLY A 171 2.08 -19.49 7.61
CA GLY A 171 2.13 -20.00 6.25
C GLY A 171 1.37 -19.16 5.20
N SER A 172 0.67 -18.09 5.59
CA SER A 172 0.14 -17.11 4.64
C SER A 172 1.25 -16.16 4.16
N HIS A 173 1.21 -15.81 2.88
CA HIS A 173 2.07 -14.78 2.31
C HIS A 173 1.56 -13.40 2.75
N ALA A 174 2.46 -12.45 3.01
CA ALA A 174 2.11 -11.07 3.33
C ALA A 174 2.60 -10.17 2.19
N VAL A 175 1.66 -9.53 1.51
CA VAL A 175 1.91 -8.67 0.35
C VAL A 175 1.98 -7.24 0.82
N VAL A 176 3.06 -6.56 0.44
CA VAL A 176 3.32 -5.14 0.66
C VAL A 176 3.96 -4.62 -0.62
N SER A 177 3.21 -3.88 -1.43
CA SER A 177 3.67 -3.56 -2.79
C SER A 177 3.89 -2.07 -3.02
N HIS A 178 3.22 -1.20 -2.28
CA HIS A 178 3.24 0.23 -2.51
C HIS A 178 3.53 1.02 -1.24
N VAL A 179 4.19 2.17 -1.39
CA VAL A 179 4.38 3.16 -0.33
C VAL A 179 3.73 4.46 -0.73
N LEU A 180 2.82 4.93 0.12
CA LEU A 180 2.22 6.24 0.02
C LEU A 180 2.92 7.20 0.97
N SER A 181 3.58 8.22 0.45
CA SER A 181 4.16 9.28 1.26
C SER A 181 3.21 10.45 1.41
N THR A 182 3.20 11.12 2.55
CA THR A 182 2.28 12.24 2.83
C THR A 182 2.84 13.26 3.84
N ASP A 183 2.29 14.48 3.80
CA ASP A 183 2.46 15.53 4.82
C ASP A 183 1.29 15.62 5.83
N LEU A 184 0.30 14.71 5.74
CA LEU A 184 -0.73 14.57 6.77
C LEU A 184 -0.08 14.25 8.10
N ARG A 185 -0.34 15.09 9.12
CA ARG A 185 0.22 14.92 10.45
C ARG A 185 -0.40 13.71 11.14
N MET A 186 0.43 12.73 11.47
CA MET A 186 0.03 11.49 12.12
C MET A 186 1.03 11.09 13.18
N ALA A 187 0.59 10.36 14.20
CA ALA A 187 1.47 9.61 15.08
C ALA A 187 2.02 8.37 14.33
N PRO A 188 3.34 8.24 14.13
CA PRO A 188 3.92 7.08 13.46
C PRO A 188 4.06 5.89 14.42
N ASP A 189 4.00 4.68 13.89
CA ASP A 189 4.30 3.43 14.60
C ASP A 189 5.80 3.30 14.87
N GLY A 190 6.62 3.76 13.94
CA GLY A 190 8.08 3.78 14.07
C GLY A 190 8.75 4.69 13.06
N ARG A 191 10.04 4.46 12.78
CA ARG A 191 10.86 5.35 11.94
C ARG A 191 11.71 4.60 10.93
N LEU A 192 11.64 5.03 9.68
CA LEU A 192 12.54 4.62 8.62
C LEU A 192 13.81 5.49 8.67
N ILE A 193 14.97 4.85 8.85
CA ILE A 193 16.27 5.50 9.00
C ILE A 193 17.13 5.15 7.78
N ALA A 194 18.00 6.06 7.35
CA ALA A 194 19.02 5.75 6.34
C ALA A 194 19.99 4.68 6.86
N VAL A 195 20.25 3.65 6.04
CA VAL A 195 21.16 2.54 6.34
C VAL A 195 22.60 2.91 5.98
#